data_AF-A0A290Z419-F1
#
_entry.id   AF-A0A290Z419-F1
#
_cell.length_a   1.000
_cell.length_b   1.000
_cell.length_c   1.000
_cell.angle_alpha   90.00
_cell.angle_beta   90.00
_cell.angle_gamma   90.00
#
_symmetry.space_group_name_H-M   'P 1'
#
loop_
_entity.id
_entity.type
_entity.pdbx_description
1 polymer ?
#
loop_
_entity_poly.entity_id
_entity_poly.type
_entity_poly.pdbx_seq_one_letter_code
_entity_poly.pdbx_strand_id
1 'polypeptide(L)'
;MPSATATLRTDGATEDVRALARWLRDGDGLRGRVSLAGAQAAPGGAGQEGAAQDAALVVLTSATAPALVRWLFDWLKHCRTARQVSLTVRGADGREVELTCGSTTDAARVLASTRAVLAGR
;
A
#
# COMPACT_ATOMS: atom_id res chain seq x y z
N MET A 1 14.85 10.78 9.08
CA MET A 1 14.23 9.47 9.36
C MET A 1 13.97 8.78 8.04
N PRO A 2 14.28 7.48 7.89
CA PRO A 2 13.99 6.77 6.65
C PRO A 2 12.48 6.72 6.43
N SER A 3 12.07 7.11 5.23
CA SER A 3 10.70 7.03 4.74
C SER A 3 10.65 6.05 3.58
N ALA A 4 9.56 5.31 3.49
CA ALA A 4 9.26 4.43 2.37
C ALA A 4 7.94 4.86 1.74
N THR A 5 7.77 4.58 0.45
CA THR A 5 6.50 4.79 -0.24
C THR A 5 5.85 3.43 -0.47
N ALA A 6 4.63 3.26 0.01
CA ALA A 6 3.80 2.10 -0.27
C ALA A 6 2.81 2.43 -1.38
N THR A 7 2.79 1.64 -2.43
CA THR A 7 1.82 1.67 -3.52
C THR A 7 0.84 0.52 -3.30
N LEU A 8 -0.45 0.82 -3.16
CA LEU A 8 -1.51 -0.18 -3.03
C LEU A 8 -2.35 -0.22 -4.30
N ARG A 9 -2.59 -1.45 -4.78
CA ARG A 9 -3.40 -1.74 -5.96
C ARG A 9 -4.40 -2.85 -5.62
N THR A 10 -5.61 -2.72 -6.11
CA THR A 10 -6.65 -3.74 -6.00
C THR A 10 -6.78 -4.47 -7.32
N ASP A 11 -7.04 -5.78 -7.29
CA ASP A 11 -7.33 -6.58 -8.49
C ASP A 11 -8.70 -6.22 -9.11
N GLY A 12 -9.56 -5.54 -8.33
CA GLY A 12 -10.89 -5.10 -8.74
C GLY A 12 -10.92 -3.77 -9.51
N ALA A 13 -12.06 -3.09 -9.42
CA ALA A 13 -12.31 -1.86 -10.14
C ALA A 13 -11.49 -0.69 -9.57
N THR A 14 -11.23 0.31 -10.41
CA THR A 14 -10.61 1.60 -10.03
C THR A 14 -11.34 2.29 -8.86
N GLU A 15 -12.60 1.97 -8.62
CA GLU A 15 -13.37 2.46 -7.48
C GLU A 15 -12.90 1.86 -6.15
N ASP A 16 -12.47 0.60 -6.13
CA ASP A 16 -12.00 -0.09 -4.92
C ASP A 16 -10.71 0.55 -4.39
N VAL A 17 -9.76 0.89 -5.27
CA VAL A 17 -8.51 1.55 -4.85
C VAL A 17 -8.77 2.97 -4.35
N ARG A 18 -9.76 3.68 -4.92
CA ARG A 18 -10.19 5.01 -4.44
C ARG A 18 -10.85 4.91 -3.08
N ALA A 19 -11.70 3.89 -2.86
CA ALA A 19 -12.31 3.60 -1.57
C ALA A 19 -11.26 3.24 -0.52
N LEU A 20 -10.27 2.41 -0.88
CA LEU A 20 -9.12 2.06 -0.03
C LEU A 20 -8.31 3.30 0.34
N ALA A 21 -7.94 4.15 -0.63
CA ALA A 21 -7.19 5.37 -0.36
C ALA A 21 -7.95 6.32 0.57
N ARG A 22 -9.27 6.45 0.37
CA ARG A 22 -10.13 7.23 1.26
C ARG A 22 -10.18 6.64 2.67
N TRP A 23 -10.31 5.31 2.78
CA TRP A 23 -10.30 4.61 4.06
C TRP A 23 -8.99 4.80 4.83
N LEU A 24 -7.86 4.62 4.16
CA LEU A 24 -6.54 4.84 4.76
C LEU A 24 -6.33 6.30 5.17
N ARG A 25 -6.88 7.26 4.40
CA ARG A 25 -6.81 8.69 4.75
C ARG A 25 -7.65 9.04 5.97
N ASP A 26 -8.75 8.35 6.19
CA ASP A 26 -9.59 8.48 7.39
C ASP A 26 -8.89 7.91 8.63
N GLY A 27 -8.00 6.93 8.41
CA GLY A 27 -7.22 6.31 9.46
C GLY A 27 -6.30 7.25 10.23
N ASP A 28 -6.45 7.25 11.56
CA ASP A 28 -5.58 7.98 12.47
C ASP A 28 -4.11 7.51 12.31
N GLY A 29 -3.20 8.47 12.08
CA GLY A 29 -1.79 8.23 11.77
C GLY A 29 -1.41 8.25 10.27
N LEU A 30 -2.37 8.11 9.35
CA LEU A 30 -2.12 8.14 7.89
C LEU A 30 -2.75 9.35 7.20
N ARG A 31 -3.55 10.13 7.93
CA ARG A 31 -4.11 11.39 7.45
C ARG A 31 -3.04 12.30 6.86
N GLY A 32 -3.27 12.74 5.62
CA GLY A 32 -2.35 13.59 4.86
C GLY A 32 -1.13 12.88 4.25
N ARG A 33 -0.98 11.56 4.44
CA ARG A 33 0.12 10.76 3.87
C ARG A 33 -0.31 9.88 2.70
N VAL A 34 -1.61 9.84 2.43
CA VAL A 34 -2.22 9.04 1.36
C VAL A 34 -2.57 9.93 0.18
N SER A 35 -1.98 9.64 -0.97
CA SER A 35 -2.27 10.25 -2.27
C SER A 35 -2.78 9.20 -3.24
N LEU A 36 -3.59 9.61 -4.20
CA LEU A 36 -3.95 8.76 -5.33
C LEU A 36 -2.97 9.06 -6.46
N ALA A 37 -2.26 8.05 -6.92
CA ALA A 37 -1.54 8.10 -8.19
C ALA A 37 -2.47 7.62 -9.29
N GLY A 38 -2.71 8.48 -10.27
CA GLY A 38 -3.24 8.04 -11.55
C GLY A 38 -2.22 7.14 -12.26
N ALA A 39 -2.70 6.43 -13.28
CA ALA A 39 -2.01 5.44 -14.11
C ALA A 39 -0.56 5.71 -14.57
N GLN A 40 -0.09 6.96 -14.50
CA GLN A 40 1.22 7.38 -15.00
C GLN A 40 2.23 7.65 -13.88
N ALA A 41 1.79 7.68 -12.61
CA ALA A 41 2.61 8.16 -11.49
C ALA A 41 3.07 7.04 -10.53
N ALA A 42 2.70 5.78 -10.77
CA ALA A 42 3.18 4.66 -9.96
C ALA A 42 4.66 4.37 -10.28
N PRO A 43 5.59 4.60 -9.33
CA PRO A 43 6.99 4.28 -9.53
C PRO A 43 7.14 2.76 -9.41
N GLY A 44 7.41 2.08 -10.52
CA GLY A 44 7.45 0.61 -10.61
C GLY A 44 7.05 0.05 -11.99
N GLY A 45 6.58 0.91 -12.91
CA GLY A 45 6.34 0.52 -14.30
C GLY A 45 7.64 0.29 -15.08
N ALA A 46 8.31 -0.85 -14.84
CA ALA A 46 9.07 -1.48 -15.92
C ALA A 46 8.05 -1.82 -17.02
N GLY A 47 8.32 -1.34 -18.23
CA GLY A 47 7.31 -1.16 -19.28
C GLY A 47 6.39 -2.36 -19.49
N GLN A 48 5.09 -2.13 -19.40
CA GLN A 48 4.11 -2.94 -20.09
C GLN A 48 2.88 -2.08 -20.37
N GLU A 49 2.55 -1.96 -21.64
CA GLU A 49 1.30 -1.45 -22.15
C GLU A 49 0.15 -2.26 -21.54
N GLY A 50 -0.53 -1.72 -20.52
CA GLY A 50 -1.58 -2.45 -19.83
C GLY A 50 -2.36 -1.57 -18.87
N ALA A 51 -3.50 -1.07 -19.35
CA ALA A 51 -4.61 -0.43 -18.64
C ALA A 51 -4.23 0.60 -17.56
N ALA A 52 -4.67 1.84 -17.77
CA ALA A 52 -4.59 2.92 -16.80
C ALA A 52 -5.32 2.59 -15.48
N GLN A 53 -4.65 1.93 -14.54
CA GLN A 53 -5.21 1.59 -13.23
C GLN A 53 -4.77 2.62 -12.19
N ASP A 54 -5.72 3.17 -11.43
CA ASP A 54 -5.42 4.00 -10.26
C ASP A 54 -4.66 3.18 -9.20
N ALA A 55 -3.78 3.85 -8.45
CA ALA A 55 -3.05 3.28 -7.33
C ALA A 55 -3.10 4.24 -6.12
N ALA A 56 -3.14 3.70 -4.91
CA ALA A 56 -3.01 4.50 -3.70
C ALA A 56 -1.54 4.55 -3.28
N LEU A 57 -0.94 5.73 -3.23
CA LEU A 57 0.39 5.97 -2.68
C LEU A 57 0.29 6.40 -1.23
N VAL A 58 1.08 5.79 -0.36
CA VAL A 58 1.13 6.08 1.07
C VAL A 58 2.58 6.28 1.50
N VAL A 59 2.87 7.44 2.09
CA VAL A 59 4.18 7.69 2.70
C VAL A 59 4.22 7.04 4.08
N LEU A 60 5.14 6.10 4.25
CA LEU A 60 5.36 5.33 5.46
C LEU A 60 6.64 5.72 6.17
N THR A 61 6.58 5.62 7.49
CA THR A 61 7.74 5.68 8.38
C THR A 61 7.65 4.50 9.35
N SER A 62 8.71 4.23 10.10
CA SER A 62 8.72 3.15 11.11
C SER A 62 7.60 3.29 12.16
N ALA A 63 7.11 4.51 12.39
CA ALA A 63 6.00 4.78 13.29
C ALA A 63 4.62 4.53 12.65
N THR A 64 4.46 4.78 11.35
CA THR A 64 3.16 4.64 10.66
C THR A 64 2.96 3.29 9.98
N ALA A 65 4.02 2.49 9.79
CA ALA A 65 3.94 1.13 9.26
C ALA A 65 2.90 0.22 9.96
N PRO A 66 2.86 0.11 11.30
CA PRO A 66 1.84 -0.71 11.97
C PRO A 66 0.42 -0.16 11.79
N ALA A 67 0.26 1.16 11.70
CA ALA A 67 -1.04 1.78 11.42
C ALA A 67 -1.52 1.41 10.02
N LEU A 68 -0.68 1.51 8.98
CA LEU A 68 -1.03 1.07 7.63
C LEU A 68 -1.53 -0.36 7.61
N VAL A 69 -0.76 -1.28 8.19
CA VAL A 69 -1.12 -2.70 8.21
C VAL A 69 -2.47 -2.87 8.89
N ARG A 70 -2.66 -2.29 10.08
CA ARG A 70 -3.95 -2.38 10.79
C ARG A 70 -5.12 -1.88 9.94
N TRP A 71 -5.02 -0.69 9.38
CA TRP A 71 -6.10 -0.08 8.58
C TRP A 71 -6.34 -0.80 7.25
N LEU A 72 -5.30 -1.33 6.60
CA LEU A 72 -5.40 -2.12 5.38
C LEU A 72 -6.16 -3.43 5.63
N PHE A 73 -5.81 -4.17 6.68
CA PHE A 73 -6.50 -5.41 7.02
C PHE A 73 -7.91 -5.18 7.56
N ASP A 74 -8.14 -4.04 8.23
CA ASP A 74 -9.48 -3.63 8.63
C ASP A 74 -10.37 -3.34 7.41
N TRP A 75 -9.83 -2.65 6.40
CA TRP A 75 -10.52 -2.43 5.12
C TRP A 75 -10.80 -3.76 4.39
N LEU A 76 -9.82 -4.67 4.30
CA LEU A 76 -10.00 -6.00 3.68
C LEU A 76 -11.10 -6.82 4.37
N LYS A 77 -11.25 -6.70 5.70
CA LYS A 77 -12.36 -7.34 6.42
C LYS A 77 -13.71 -6.73 6.06
N HIS A 78 -13.75 -5.41 5.84
CA HIS A 78 -14.97 -4.69 5.51
C HIS A 78 -15.36 -4.83 4.03
N CYS A 79 -14.37 -4.92 3.15
CA CYS A 79 -14.54 -4.99 1.72
C CYS A 79 -14.61 -6.45 1.25
N ARG A 80 -15.82 -6.99 1.12
CA ARG A 80 -16.03 -8.36 0.60
C ARG A 80 -15.67 -8.53 -0.89
N THR A 81 -15.60 -7.43 -1.64
CA THR A 81 -15.36 -7.43 -3.09
C THR A 81 -13.88 -7.55 -3.41
N ALA A 82 -13.03 -6.86 -2.66
CA ALA A 82 -11.58 -6.90 -2.82
C ALA A 82 -11.00 -8.13 -2.12
N ARG A 83 -10.84 -9.22 -2.87
CA ARG A 83 -10.23 -10.47 -2.35
C ARG A 83 -8.72 -10.33 -2.11
N GLN A 84 -8.05 -9.42 -2.82
CA GLN A 84 -6.61 -9.29 -2.78
C GLN A 84 -6.18 -7.84 -3.06
N VAL A 85 -5.22 -7.35 -2.26
CA VAL A 85 -4.56 -6.06 -2.44
C VAL A 85 -3.06 -6.31 -2.64
N SER A 86 -2.52 -5.83 -3.75
CA SER A 86 -1.08 -5.79 -3.98
C SER A 86 -0.52 -4.52 -3.34
N LEU A 87 0.47 -4.69 -2.48
CA LEU A 87 1.18 -3.65 -1.75
C LEU A 87 2.65 -3.68 -2.15
N THR A 88 3.11 -2.65 -2.84
CA THR A 88 4.51 -2.49 -3.23
C THR A 88 5.15 -1.45 -2.32
N VAL A 89 6.14 -1.83 -1.50
CA VAL A 89 6.84 -0.90 -0.60
C VAL A 89 8.22 -0.61 -1.13
N ARG A 90 8.51 0.66 -1.38
CA ARG A 90 9.80 1.16 -1.84
C ARG A 90 10.49 1.98 -0.76
N GLY A 91 11.64 1.51 -0.30
CA GLY A 91 12.48 2.20 0.67
C GLY A 91 13.31 3.32 0.05
N ALA A 92 13.83 4.21 0.91
CA ALA A 92 14.74 5.28 0.49
C ALA A 92 16.03 4.74 -0.15
N ASP A 93 16.48 3.54 0.24
CA ASP A 93 17.66 2.86 -0.29
C ASP A 93 17.45 2.25 -1.70
N GLY A 94 16.28 2.47 -2.31
CA GLY A 94 15.92 1.92 -3.62
C GLY A 94 15.46 0.47 -3.60
N ARG A 95 15.46 -0.20 -2.44
CA ARG A 95 14.84 -1.52 -2.27
C ARG A 95 13.34 -1.42 -2.46
N GLU A 96 12.80 -2.36 -3.22
CA GLU A 96 11.37 -2.51 -3.44
C GLU A 96 10.97 -3.93 -3.04
N VAL A 97 9.85 -4.05 -2.34
CA VAL A 97 9.23 -5.34 -2.03
C VAL A 97 7.78 -5.31 -2.44
N GLU A 98 7.38 -6.27 -3.25
CA GLU A 98 5.98 -6.49 -3.57
C GLU A 98 5.40 -7.53 -2.61
N LEU A 99 4.25 -7.19 -2.03
CA LEU A 99 3.55 -7.98 -1.03
C LEU A 99 2.10 -8.14 -1.46
N THR A 100 1.60 -9.35 -1.37
CA THR A 100 0.20 -9.63 -1.64
C THR A 100 -0.55 -9.78 -0.32
N CYS A 101 -1.57 -8.95 -0.11
CA CYS A 101 -2.40 -8.96 1.08
C CYS A 101 -3.77 -9.52 0.71
N GLY A 102 -4.02 -10.79 1.04
CA GLY A 102 -5.32 -11.43 0.81
C GLY A 102 -5.94 -12.00 2.09
N SER A 103 -5.12 -12.34 3.08
CA SER A 103 -5.58 -12.95 4.32
C SER A 103 -5.01 -12.24 5.54
N THR A 104 -5.76 -12.25 6.65
CA THR A 104 -5.30 -11.67 7.92
C THR A 104 -4.01 -12.29 8.46
N THR A 105 -3.69 -13.52 8.04
CA THR A 105 -2.41 -14.18 8.34
C THR A 105 -1.21 -13.47 7.70
N ASP A 106 -1.41 -12.76 6.59
CA ASP A 106 -0.35 -12.01 5.89
C ASP A 106 0.06 -10.74 6.65
N ALA A 107 -0.74 -10.27 7.61
CA ALA A 107 -0.51 -9.01 8.31
C ALA A 107 0.84 -8.95 9.03
N ALA A 108 1.22 -10.05 9.69
CA ALA A 108 2.50 -10.12 10.39
C ALA A 108 3.68 -10.09 9.40
N ARG A 109 3.57 -10.83 8.28
CA ARG A 109 4.58 -10.84 7.21
C ARG A 109 4.72 -9.47 6.58
N VAL A 110 3.61 -8.84 6.21
CA VAL A 110 3.59 -7.51 5.58
C VAL A 110 4.24 -6.46 6.48
N LEU A 111 3.91 -6.46 7.77
CA LEU A 111 4.51 -5.55 8.73
C LEU A 111 6.03 -5.78 8.86
N ALA A 112 6.46 -7.03 8.95
CA ALA A 112 7.88 -7.38 9.04
C ALA A 112 8.66 -6.92 7.80
N SER A 113 8.13 -7.20 6.60
CA SER A 113 8.73 -6.78 5.33
C SER A 113 8.79 -5.26 5.18
N THR A 114 7.70 -4.56 5.51
CA THR A 114 7.66 -3.09 5.47
C THR A 114 8.67 -2.47 6.43
N ARG A 115 8.79 -3.04 7.64
CA ARG A 115 9.80 -2.61 8.62
C ARG A 115 11.22 -2.89 8.16
N ALA A 116 11.48 -4.03 7.52
CA ALA A 116 12.81 -4.35 6.98
C ALA A 116 13.24 -3.32 5.94
N VAL A 117 12.33 -2.97 5.01
CA VAL A 117 12.58 -1.93 4.00
C VAL A 117 12.81 -0.56 4.62
N LEU A 118 12.04 -0.19 5.66
CA LEU A 118 12.24 1.06 6.39
C LEU A 118 13.51 1.09 7.24
N ALA A 119 14.00 -0.08 7.67
CA ALA A 119 15.22 -0.21 8.47
C ALA A 119 16.50 -0.23 7.63
N GLY A 120 16.39 -0.32 6.29
CA GLY A 120 17.55 -0.40 5.41
C GLY A 120 18.41 -1.66 5.63
N ARG A 121 17.86 -2.72 6.26
CA ARG A 121 18.55 -4.00 6.51
C ARG A 121 18.05 -5.10 5.60
#